data_AF-A0A2P8IGS4-F1
#
_entry.id   AF-A0A2P8IGS4-F1
#
_cell.length_a   1.000
_cell.length_b   1.000
_cell.length_c   1.000
_cell.angle_alpha   90.00
_cell.angle_beta   90.00
_cell.angle_gamma   90.00
#
_symmetry.space_group_name_H-M   'P 1'
#
loop_
_entity.id
_entity.type
_entity.pdbx_description
1 polymer ?
#
loop_
_entity_poly.entity_id
_entity_poly.type
_entity_poly.pdbx_seq_one_letter_code
_entity_poly.pdbx_strand_id
1 'polypeptide(L)'
;MALLDLDPRVVATARELAAKAAEPVVALAKAHTTVAVERATLRLAGITGADTTHRAGDVPWVNRVVDTVREHCGLEHGVALPVFHALREHDLTSLTHLAEATAAGQVRYTLPTGRDRERARKAATAAVTRGLRTVDRNRAHRDKLVAKLGDPPQRPWIYLIVATGDIDEDVVQARNAARAGADVIAVIRSTGQSLLDYVPEGATHHGFAGTYATQENFRIMRAALDEVSKEVGRYVRLTNYASGLCMPEIAVLAGLQRLDMMLNDSMYGILFRDINPVRTFVDQRFSRQVHARAGIVINTGEDNYLTTADAVDAAHTVTVSQLLNEHFAHEAGLPDHLLGLGHAFEINPDLPESFRLELAHALLARELFPDAPLKWMPPTKHMTGDVFHGYLLDGFFTLAGLLTGQSILLVGMMTEAVVTPFLSDRDLALRNVRYVLGAAGGLREDFRPAPDGLIVTRAHQVLGEAVDLLHRIVDDGLLDAIADGTFGLMKRPATGGRGADGVVEKADDYLNPAADLLEAHP
;
A
#
# COMPACT_ATOMS: atom_id res chain seq x y z
N MET A 1 -24.23 -15.01 0.63
CA MET A 1 -25.58 -14.87 0.05
C MET A 1 -25.62 -13.48 -0.57
N ALA A 2 -25.97 -13.36 -1.85
CA ALA A 2 -26.15 -12.06 -2.49
C ALA A 2 -27.36 -11.37 -1.85
N LEU A 3 -27.18 -10.12 -1.42
CA LEU A 3 -28.20 -9.27 -0.81
C LEU A 3 -28.69 -8.19 -1.77
N LEU A 4 -27.87 -7.82 -2.76
CA LEU A 4 -28.17 -6.78 -3.73
C LEU A 4 -28.69 -7.32 -5.08
N ASP A 5 -28.54 -8.61 -5.36
CA ASP A 5 -28.92 -9.23 -6.64
C ASP A 5 -28.33 -8.46 -7.86
N LEU A 6 -27.02 -8.15 -7.79
CA LEU A 6 -26.32 -7.48 -8.88
C LEU A 6 -26.36 -8.32 -10.16
N ASP A 7 -26.71 -7.71 -11.31
CA ASP A 7 -26.67 -8.42 -12.61
C ASP A 7 -25.22 -8.87 -12.91
N PRO A 8 -24.94 -10.18 -12.98
CA PRO A 8 -23.59 -10.69 -13.22
C PRO A 8 -22.99 -10.17 -14.53
N ARG A 9 -23.82 -9.83 -15.52
CA ARG A 9 -23.35 -9.26 -16.80
C ARG A 9 -22.81 -7.85 -16.60
N VAL A 10 -23.46 -7.01 -15.79
CA VAL A 10 -23.00 -5.65 -15.50
C VAL A 10 -21.67 -5.70 -14.73
N VAL A 11 -21.56 -6.59 -13.76
CA VAL A 11 -20.32 -6.82 -13.01
C VAL A 11 -19.18 -7.27 -13.94
N ALA A 12 -19.46 -8.20 -14.86
CA ALA A 12 -18.49 -8.66 -15.85
C ALA A 12 -18.05 -7.53 -16.79
N THR A 13 -19.00 -6.72 -17.28
CA THR A 13 -18.72 -5.55 -18.11
C THR A 13 -17.84 -4.54 -17.37
N ALA A 14 -18.13 -4.24 -16.10
CA ALA A 14 -17.33 -3.31 -15.31
C ALA A 14 -15.86 -3.77 -15.20
N ARG A 15 -15.62 -5.06 -14.91
CA ARG A 15 -14.27 -5.63 -14.87
C ARG A 15 -13.58 -5.64 -16.23
N GLU A 16 -14.30 -5.98 -17.30
CA GLU A 16 -13.77 -5.97 -18.67
C GLU A 16 -13.31 -4.55 -19.07
N LEU A 17 -14.11 -3.54 -18.76
CA LEU A 17 -13.75 -2.14 -19.03
C LEU A 17 -12.57 -1.68 -18.18
N ALA A 18 -12.52 -2.04 -16.90
CA ALA A 18 -11.36 -1.74 -16.04
C ALA A 18 -10.07 -2.36 -16.59
N ALA A 19 -10.13 -3.60 -17.08
CA ALA A 19 -9.00 -4.24 -17.75
C ALA A 19 -8.58 -3.49 -19.02
N LYS A 20 -9.52 -3.14 -19.90
CA LYS A 20 -9.25 -2.37 -21.13
C LYS A 20 -8.65 -1.00 -20.82
N ALA A 21 -9.16 -0.30 -19.81
CA ALA A 21 -8.65 1.01 -19.38
C ALA A 21 -7.21 0.92 -18.86
N ALA A 22 -6.87 -0.17 -18.17
CA ALA A 22 -5.57 -0.37 -17.55
C ALA A 22 -4.48 -0.90 -18.51
N GLU A 23 -4.85 -1.67 -19.54
CA GLU A 23 -3.91 -2.34 -20.46
C GLU A 23 -2.83 -1.41 -21.05
N PRO A 24 -3.15 -0.19 -21.56
CA PRO A 24 -2.12 0.72 -22.08
C PRO A 24 -1.12 1.17 -21.02
N VAL A 25 -1.59 1.36 -19.77
CA VAL A 25 -0.76 1.74 -18.63
C VAL A 25 0.11 0.57 -18.16
N VAL A 26 -0.40 -0.66 -18.21
CA VAL A 26 0.39 -1.87 -17.95
C VAL A 26 1.51 -2.01 -18.98
N ALA A 27 1.22 -1.83 -20.27
CA ALA A 27 2.21 -1.88 -21.33
C ALA A 27 3.31 -0.81 -21.12
N LEU A 28 2.91 0.41 -20.77
CA LEU A 28 3.82 1.49 -20.43
C LEU A 28 4.71 1.14 -19.23
N ALA A 29 4.12 0.61 -18.15
CA ALA A 29 4.85 0.22 -16.95
C ALA A 29 5.85 -0.92 -17.21
N LYS A 30 5.55 -1.84 -18.15
CA LYS A 30 6.47 -2.89 -18.59
C LYS A 30 7.64 -2.35 -19.39
N ALA A 31 7.42 -1.35 -20.25
CA ALA A 31 8.45 -0.75 -21.10
C ALA A 31 9.43 0.16 -20.34
N HIS A 32 9.10 0.59 -19.12
CA HIS A 32 9.90 1.54 -18.34
C HIS A 32 10.44 0.94 -17.04
N THR A 33 11.54 1.51 -16.55
CA THR A 33 12.02 1.38 -15.17
C THR A 33 12.04 2.74 -14.48
N THR A 34 12.33 2.75 -13.19
CA THR A 34 12.53 3.96 -12.41
C THR A 34 13.74 3.86 -11.52
N VAL A 35 14.28 5.00 -11.11
CA VAL A 35 15.34 5.08 -10.10
C VAL A 35 14.98 4.29 -8.83
N ALA A 36 13.71 4.29 -8.40
CA ALA A 36 13.29 3.56 -7.21
C ALA A 36 13.25 2.04 -7.41
N VAL A 37 12.86 1.55 -8.59
CA VAL A 37 12.96 0.11 -8.95
C VAL A 37 14.42 -0.35 -8.93
N GLU A 38 15.33 0.46 -9.47
CA GLU A 38 16.76 0.16 -9.48
C GLU A 38 17.34 0.16 -8.04
N ARG A 39 16.97 1.13 -7.20
CA ARG A 39 17.35 1.16 -5.78
C ARG A 39 16.80 -0.05 -5.03
N ALA A 40 15.53 -0.40 -5.24
CA ALA A 40 14.90 -1.56 -4.60
C ALA A 40 15.62 -2.89 -4.95
N THR A 41 16.07 -3.00 -6.19
CA THR A 41 16.84 -4.16 -6.68
C THR A 41 18.17 -4.30 -5.93
N LEU A 42 18.90 -3.21 -5.73
CA LEU A 42 20.13 -3.24 -4.94
C LEU A 42 19.88 -3.48 -3.45
N ARG A 43 18.77 -2.96 -2.88
CA ARG A 43 18.36 -3.29 -1.50
C ARG A 43 18.09 -4.78 -1.33
N LEU A 44 17.41 -5.43 -2.28
CA LEU A 44 17.27 -6.90 -2.31
C LEU A 44 18.63 -7.61 -2.42
N ALA A 45 19.56 -7.04 -3.18
CA ALA A 45 20.91 -7.59 -3.31
C ALA A 45 21.78 -7.43 -2.04
N GLY A 46 21.36 -6.58 -1.10
CA GLY A 46 21.94 -6.45 0.24
C GLY A 46 22.66 -5.14 0.54
N ILE A 47 22.45 -4.07 -0.23
CA ILE A 47 22.96 -2.75 0.15
C ILE A 47 22.12 -2.17 1.30
N THR A 48 22.78 -1.71 2.36
CA THR A 48 22.14 -1.13 3.56
C THR A 48 23.05 -0.06 4.16
N GLY A 49 22.46 0.89 4.89
CA GLY A 49 23.19 1.96 5.56
C GLY A 49 23.28 3.25 4.73
N ALA A 50 23.95 4.26 5.29
CA ALA A 50 24.00 5.60 4.72
C ALA A 50 25.38 6.25 4.85
N ASP A 51 25.64 7.20 3.95
CA ASP A 51 26.70 8.19 4.04
C ASP A 51 26.33 9.26 5.06
N THR A 52 26.85 9.14 6.28
CA THR A 52 26.65 10.14 7.34
C THR A 52 27.60 11.34 7.21
N THR A 53 28.51 11.34 6.24
CA THR A 53 29.49 12.41 6.04
C THR A 53 29.04 13.44 5.01
N HIS A 54 27.92 13.21 4.34
CA HIS A 54 27.40 14.09 3.31
C HIS A 54 26.88 15.42 3.89
N ARG A 55 27.14 16.51 3.17
CA ARG A 55 26.83 17.87 3.62
C ARG A 55 25.34 18.15 3.81
N ALA A 56 24.49 17.40 3.11
CA ALA A 56 23.04 17.53 3.20
C ALA A 56 22.41 16.62 4.28
N GLY A 57 23.24 15.97 5.11
CA GLY A 57 22.80 14.94 6.07
C GLY A 57 22.94 13.53 5.49
N ASP A 58 22.40 12.55 6.21
CA ASP A 58 22.55 11.12 5.87
C ASP A 58 21.94 10.79 4.50
N VAL A 59 22.76 10.25 3.60
CA VAL A 59 22.30 9.80 2.27
C VAL A 59 22.42 8.28 2.18
N PRO A 60 21.33 7.53 1.94
CA PRO A 60 21.42 6.07 1.85
C PRO A 60 22.41 5.63 0.78
N TRP A 61 23.20 4.59 1.08
CA TRP A 61 24.22 4.08 0.17
C TRP A 61 23.66 3.68 -1.19
N VAL A 62 22.42 3.18 -1.19
CA VAL A 62 21.74 2.81 -2.44
C VAL A 62 21.48 3.99 -3.35
N ASN A 63 21.11 5.14 -2.80
CA ASN A 63 20.89 6.36 -3.57
C ASN A 63 22.20 6.78 -4.24
N ARG A 64 23.29 6.84 -3.46
CA ARG A 64 24.63 7.18 -3.99
C ARG A 64 25.04 6.29 -5.16
N VAL A 65 24.93 4.98 -4.98
CA VAL A 65 25.33 4.01 -6.01
C VAL A 65 24.49 4.19 -7.28
N VAL A 66 23.16 4.28 -7.16
CA VAL A 66 22.28 4.43 -8.33
C VAL A 66 22.48 5.77 -9.02
N ASP A 67 22.64 6.86 -8.27
CA ASP A 67 22.88 8.19 -8.83
C ASP A 67 24.21 8.21 -9.61
N THR A 68 25.29 7.66 -9.06
CA THR A 68 26.58 7.58 -9.75
C THR A 68 26.56 6.62 -10.95
N VAL A 69 25.79 5.52 -10.89
CA VAL A 69 25.58 4.66 -12.08
C VAL A 69 24.84 5.43 -13.17
N ARG A 70 23.77 6.15 -12.81
CA ARG A 70 23.01 7.00 -13.74
C ARG A 70 23.92 8.02 -14.43
N GLU A 71 24.79 8.68 -13.67
CA GLU A 71 25.76 9.65 -14.22
C GLU A 71 26.78 9.00 -15.17
N HIS A 72 27.25 7.79 -14.87
CA HIS A 72 28.28 7.13 -15.66
C HIS A 72 27.77 6.35 -16.87
N CYS A 73 26.59 5.75 -16.77
CA CYS A 73 26.09 4.74 -17.71
C CYS A 73 24.66 4.98 -18.20
N GLY A 74 23.90 5.88 -17.57
CA GLY A 74 22.44 5.90 -17.71
C GLY A 74 21.76 4.77 -16.91
N LEU A 75 20.43 4.67 -17.02
CA LEU A 75 19.61 3.64 -16.34
C LEU A 75 18.83 2.75 -17.32
N GLU A 76 18.92 3.01 -18.63
CA GLU A 76 18.23 2.32 -19.71
C GLU A 76 18.57 0.82 -19.73
N HIS A 77 19.75 0.46 -19.22
CA HIS A 77 20.25 -0.91 -19.12
C HIS A 77 20.09 -1.54 -17.72
N GLY A 78 19.59 -0.77 -16.75
CA GLY A 78 19.49 -1.15 -15.34
C GLY A 78 20.82 -1.07 -14.57
N VAL A 79 20.76 -1.03 -13.24
CA VAL A 79 21.95 -0.85 -12.39
C VAL A 79 22.68 -2.15 -12.09
N ALA A 80 22.03 -3.30 -12.27
CA ALA A 80 22.55 -4.59 -11.86
C ALA A 80 23.88 -4.96 -12.54
N LEU A 81 23.98 -4.77 -13.86
CA LEU A 81 25.19 -5.09 -14.61
C LEU A 81 26.39 -4.20 -14.24
N PRO A 82 26.31 -2.86 -14.28
CA PRO A 82 27.44 -2.00 -13.94
C PRO A 82 27.89 -2.17 -12.48
N VAL A 83 26.96 -2.31 -11.54
CA VAL A 83 27.28 -2.48 -10.11
C VAL A 83 28.06 -3.75 -9.84
N PHE A 84 27.58 -4.89 -10.35
CA PHE A 84 28.23 -6.18 -10.11
C PHE A 84 29.49 -6.38 -10.97
N HIS A 85 29.63 -5.64 -12.06
CA HIS A 85 30.89 -5.55 -12.79
C HIS A 85 31.95 -4.82 -11.96
N ALA A 86 31.63 -3.61 -11.48
CA ALA A 86 32.54 -2.79 -10.67
C ALA A 86 32.93 -3.50 -9.37
N LEU A 87 31.98 -4.12 -8.67
CA LEU A 87 32.26 -4.92 -7.46
C LEU A 87 33.41 -5.93 -7.69
N ARG A 88 33.41 -6.57 -8.85
CA ARG A 88 34.41 -7.59 -9.22
C ARG A 88 35.71 -6.96 -9.74
N GLU A 89 35.61 -5.90 -10.53
CA GLU A 89 36.79 -5.20 -11.08
C GLU A 89 37.67 -4.62 -9.97
N HIS A 90 37.05 -4.10 -8.92
CA HIS A 90 37.74 -3.51 -7.77
C HIS A 90 38.05 -4.53 -6.65
N ASP A 91 37.82 -5.82 -6.87
CA ASP A 91 38.02 -6.91 -5.89
C ASP A 91 37.34 -6.63 -4.52
N LEU A 92 36.16 -6.04 -4.56
CA LEU A 92 35.41 -5.65 -3.36
C LEU A 92 34.51 -6.79 -2.90
N THR A 93 34.48 -7.00 -1.59
CA THR A 93 33.80 -8.14 -0.96
C THR A 93 32.32 -7.91 -0.65
N SER A 94 31.85 -6.66 -0.67
CA SER A 94 30.46 -6.30 -0.34
C SER A 94 29.96 -5.09 -1.12
N LEU A 95 28.64 -4.99 -1.29
CA LEU A 95 28.00 -3.81 -1.91
C LEU A 95 28.15 -2.55 -1.04
N THR A 96 28.31 -2.70 0.28
CA THR A 96 28.60 -1.56 1.18
C THR A 96 30.00 -1.01 0.92
N HIS A 97 31.03 -1.86 0.81
CA HIS A 97 32.38 -1.40 0.45
C HIS A 97 32.42 -0.75 -0.94
N LEU A 98 31.63 -1.26 -1.89
CA LEU A 98 31.45 -0.61 -3.20
C LEU A 98 30.82 0.78 -3.06
N ALA A 99 29.80 0.94 -2.22
CA ALA A 99 29.15 2.23 -1.99
C ALA A 99 30.11 3.24 -1.33
N GLU A 100 30.89 2.82 -0.35
CA GLU A 100 31.94 3.64 0.28
C GLU A 100 33.00 4.07 -0.74
N ALA A 101 33.50 3.13 -1.55
CA ALA A 101 34.46 3.43 -2.62
C ALA A 101 33.85 4.34 -3.71
N THR A 102 32.55 4.21 -3.98
CA THR A 102 31.80 5.11 -4.87
C THR A 102 31.78 6.53 -4.32
N ALA A 103 31.43 6.70 -3.04
CA ALA A 103 31.41 8.00 -2.38
C ALA A 103 32.81 8.64 -2.31
N ALA A 104 33.87 7.83 -2.21
CA ALA A 104 35.25 8.27 -2.27
C ALA A 104 35.75 8.59 -3.69
N GLY A 105 34.92 8.43 -4.73
CA GLY A 105 35.28 8.68 -6.13
C GLY A 105 36.25 7.66 -6.72
N GLN A 106 36.35 6.47 -6.13
CA GLN A 106 37.31 5.42 -6.51
C GLN A 106 36.74 4.43 -7.54
N VAL A 107 35.43 4.48 -7.77
CA VAL A 107 34.72 3.55 -8.66
C VAL A 107 34.24 4.26 -9.91
N ARG A 108 34.56 3.69 -11.07
CA ARG A 108 33.97 4.10 -12.35
C ARG A 108 33.07 2.98 -12.86
N TYR A 109 31.77 3.23 -12.90
CA TYR A 109 30.82 2.28 -13.46
C TYR A 109 30.91 2.27 -14.99
N THR A 110 30.88 1.07 -15.56
CA THR A 110 30.83 0.86 -17.01
C THR A 110 29.88 -0.29 -17.34
N LEU A 111 29.31 -0.28 -18.53
CA LEU A 111 28.47 -1.39 -19.01
C LEU A 111 29.37 -2.54 -19.46
N PRO A 112 29.33 -3.71 -18.78
CA PRO A 112 30.16 -4.84 -19.17
C PRO A 112 29.65 -5.49 -20.46
N THR A 113 30.57 -6.07 -21.24
CA THR A 113 30.24 -6.81 -22.47
C THR A 113 30.76 -8.25 -22.42
N GLY A 114 30.30 -9.10 -23.33
CA GLY A 114 30.79 -10.47 -23.51
C GLY A 114 30.81 -11.30 -22.21
N ARG A 115 31.98 -11.87 -21.88
CA ARG A 115 32.14 -12.72 -20.69
C ARG A 115 31.95 -11.96 -19.38
N ASP A 116 32.20 -10.67 -19.35
CA ASP A 116 32.05 -9.85 -18.15
C ASP A 116 30.60 -9.54 -17.85
N ARG A 117 29.81 -9.29 -18.90
CA ARG A 117 28.35 -9.16 -18.79
C ARG A 117 27.74 -10.39 -18.15
N GLU A 118 28.10 -11.57 -18.65
CA GLU A 118 27.56 -12.83 -18.15
C GLU A 118 27.95 -13.12 -16.69
N ARG A 119 29.18 -12.76 -16.30
CA ARG A 119 29.64 -12.88 -14.91
C ARG A 119 28.91 -11.90 -13.99
N ALA A 120 28.76 -10.64 -14.39
CA ALA A 120 28.02 -9.63 -13.64
C ALA A 120 26.55 -10.04 -13.47
N ARG A 121 25.90 -10.50 -14.55
CA ARG A 121 24.53 -11.03 -14.53
C ARG A 121 24.37 -12.18 -13.54
N LYS A 122 25.25 -13.18 -13.56
CA LYS A 122 25.22 -14.30 -12.61
C LYS A 122 25.38 -13.85 -11.17
N ALA A 123 26.32 -12.94 -10.90
CA ALA A 123 26.56 -12.41 -9.56
C ALA A 123 25.36 -11.61 -9.04
N ALA A 124 24.80 -10.73 -9.87
CA ALA A 124 23.61 -9.94 -9.55
C ALA A 124 22.40 -10.84 -9.27
N THR A 125 22.13 -11.80 -10.15
CA THR A 125 21.04 -12.78 -9.99
C THR A 125 21.20 -13.56 -8.69
N ALA A 126 22.41 -14.04 -8.38
CA ALA A 126 22.67 -14.77 -7.15
C ALA A 126 22.46 -13.90 -5.90
N ALA A 127 22.82 -12.62 -5.93
CA ALA A 127 22.61 -11.70 -4.82
C ALA A 127 21.13 -11.41 -4.58
N VAL A 128 20.40 -11.03 -5.63
CA VAL A 128 18.95 -10.78 -5.55
C VAL A 128 18.18 -12.02 -5.13
N THR A 129 18.56 -13.21 -5.63
CA THR A 129 17.96 -14.49 -5.22
C THR A 129 18.09 -14.72 -3.71
N ARG A 130 19.20 -14.31 -3.06
CA ARG A 130 19.34 -14.42 -1.60
C ARG A 130 18.38 -13.49 -0.86
N GLY A 131 18.18 -12.28 -1.35
CA GLY A 131 17.18 -11.34 -0.83
C GLY A 131 15.77 -11.92 -0.92
N LEU A 132 15.38 -12.41 -2.10
CA LEU A 132 14.07 -13.01 -2.32
C LEU A 132 13.85 -14.28 -1.48
N ARG A 133 14.87 -15.13 -1.31
CA ARG A 133 14.80 -16.27 -0.36
C ARG A 133 14.57 -15.84 1.08
N THR A 134 15.05 -14.65 1.47
CA THR A 134 14.75 -14.09 2.80
C THR A 134 13.29 -13.67 2.90
N VAL A 135 12.74 -13.05 1.86
CA VAL A 135 11.29 -12.74 1.76
C VAL A 135 10.46 -14.02 1.87
N ASP A 136 10.82 -15.06 1.11
CA ASP A 136 10.11 -16.36 1.12
C ASP A 136 10.16 -17.01 2.52
N ARG A 137 11.32 -16.97 3.18
CA ARG A 137 11.49 -17.46 4.56
C ARG A 137 10.63 -16.67 5.55
N ASN A 138 10.56 -15.35 5.40
CA ASN A 138 9.74 -14.50 6.26
C ASN A 138 8.25 -14.80 6.12
N ARG A 139 7.77 -14.98 4.89
CA ARG A 139 6.40 -15.44 4.61
C ARG A 139 6.12 -16.77 5.32
N ALA A 140 6.95 -17.79 5.09
CA ALA A 140 6.78 -19.09 5.76
C ALA A 140 6.85 -18.96 7.29
N HIS A 141 7.68 -18.05 7.80
CA HIS A 141 7.76 -17.80 9.24
C HIS A 141 6.47 -17.15 9.79
N ARG A 142 5.86 -16.20 9.07
CA ARG A 142 4.54 -15.65 9.43
C ARG A 142 3.49 -16.76 9.47
N ASP A 143 3.39 -17.56 8.42
CA ASP A 143 2.38 -18.62 8.31
C ASP A 143 2.50 -19.63 9.47
N LYS A 144 3.74 -19.99 9.84
CA LYS A 144 4.01 -20.83 11.03
C LYS A 144 3.58 -20.15 12.34
N LEU A 145 3.77 -18.84 12.49
CA LEU A 145 3.34 -18.12 13.69
C LEU A 145 1.82 -18.00 13.76
N VAL A 146 1.14 -17.70 12.65
CA VAL A 146 -0.32 -17.66 12.58
C VAL A 146 -0.90 -19.03 12.94
N ALA A 147 -0.36 -20.11 12.37
CA ALA A 147 -0.81 -21.48 12.69
C ALA A 147 -0.55 -21.87 14.16
N LYS A 148 0.53 -21.38 14.76
CA LYS A 148 0.90 -21.70 16.16
C LYS A 148 0.13 -20.87 17.19
N LEU A 149 0.02 -19.57 16.97
CA LEU A 149 -0.56 -18.62 17.91
C LEU A 149 -2.08 -18.51 17.73
N GLY A 150 -2.59 -18.80 16.53
CA GLY A 150 -3.98 -18.57 16.15
C GLY A 150 -4.19 -17.23 15.44
N ASP A 151 -5.25 -17.18 14.65
CA ASP A 151 -5.81 -15.96 14.08
C ASP A 151 -6.94 -15.44 15.00
N PRO A 152 -7.29 -14.14 15.00
CA PRO A 152 -8.43 -13.64 15.76
C PRO A 152 -9.70 -14.43 15.43
N PRO A 153 -10.50 -14.81 16.46
CA PRO A 153 -11.60 -15.75 16.30
C PRO A 153 -12.80 -15.19 15.53
N GLN A 154 -12.88 -13.86 15.41
CA GLN A 154 -13.95 -13.17 14.72
C GLN A 154 -13.39 -12.18 13.70
N ARG A 155 -14.17 -11.91 12.66
CA ARG A 155 -13.98 -10.80 11.72
C ARG A 155 -15.03 -9.73 11.98
N PRO A 156 -14.75 -8.45 11.66
CA PRO A 156 -13.52 -7.92 11.03
C PRO A 156 -12.29 -7.96 11.95
N TRP A 157 -11.09 -7.95 11.37
CA TRP A 157 -9.87 -7.66 12.14
C TRP A 157 -9.89 -6.21 12.61
N ILE A 158 -9.56 -5.99 13.88
CA ILE A 158 -9.54 -4.65 14.48
C ILE A 158 -8.22 -3.97 14.17
N TYR A 159 -8.25 -2.95 13.32
CA TYR A 159 -7.09 -2.20 12.86
C TYR A 159 -6.96 -0.89 13.63
N LEU A 160 -5.81 -0.68 14.27
CA LEU A 160 -5.55 0.49 15.10
C LEU A 160 -4.20 1.13 14.75
N ILE A 161 -4.17 2.45 14.77
CA ILE A 161 -3.04 3.28 14.33
C ILE A 161 -2.20 3.77 15.51
N VAL A 162 -0.87 3.70 15.47
CA VAL A 162 0.06 4.40 16.39
C VAL A 162 0.94 5.38 15.61
N ALA A 163 1.33 6.51 16.20
CA ALA A 163 1.87 7.65 15.45
C ALA A 163 2.54 8.72 16.34
N THR A 164 3.47 8.37 17.23
CA THR A 164 4.11 9.37 18.10
C THR A 164 5.20 10.19 17.40
N GLY A 165 5.84 9.63 16.37
CA GLY A 165 7.08 10.17 15.81
C GLY A 165 8.35 9.55 16.41
N ASP A 166 8.21 8.75 17.46
CA ASP A 166 9.29 8.01 18.11
C ASP A 166 8.96 6.52 18.15
N ILE A 167 9.81 5.70 17.53
CA ILE A 167 9.62 4.26 17.44
C ILE A 167 9.52 3.58 18.81
N ASP A 168 10.23 4.07 19.82
CA ASP A 168 10.24 3.46 21.15
C ASP A 168 8.90 3.71 21.86
N GLU A 169 8.33 4.89 21.70
CA GLU A 169 7.00 5.22 22.23
C GLU A 169 5.89 4.48 21.47
N ASP A 170 6.01 4.40 20.14
CA ASP A 170 5.06 3.66 19.31
C ASP A 170 5.02 2.18 19.69
N VAL A 171 6.16 1.56 20.02
CA VAL A 171 6.23 0.17 20.50
C VAL A 171 5.40 -0.02 21.77
N VAL A 172 5.46 0.93 22.71
CA VAL A 172 4.68 0.86 23.95
C VAL A 172 3.18 0.96 23.62
N GLN A 173 2.78 1.91 22.78
CA GLN A 173 1.39 2.07 22.38
C GLN A 173 0.86 0.84 21.61
N ALA A 174 1.66 0.30 20.69
CA ALA A 174 1.33 -0.85 19.88
C ALA A 174 1.07 -2.10 20.73
N ARG A 175 1.94 -2.37 21.71
CA ARG A 175 1.75 -3.49 22.66
C ARG A 175 0.49 -3.31 23.50
N ASN A 176 0.23 -2.08 23.97
CA ASN A 176 -0.97 -1.80 24.76
C ASN A 176 -2.25 -1.95 23.93
N ALA A 177 -2.26 -1.47 22.69
CA ALA A 177 -3.37 -1.66 21.75
C ALA A 177 -3.60 -3.14 21.44
N ALA A 178 -2.54 -3.91 21.23
CA ALA A 178 -2.62 -5.37 21.03
C ALA A 178 -3.23 -6.08 22.25
N ARG A 179 -2.84 -5.73 23.48
CA ARG A 179 -3.46 -6.25 24.71
C ARG A 179 -4.94 -5.86 24.82
N ALA A 180 -5.27 -4.65 24.39
CA ALA A 180 -6.63 -4.13 24.41
C ALA A 180 -7.54 -4.73 23.32
N GLY A 181 -7.01 -5.53 22.39
CA GLY A 181 -7.79 -6.28 21.41
C GLY A 181 -7.61 -5.83 19.95
N ALA A 182 -6.64 -4.99 19.64
CA ALA A 182 -6.26 -4.73 18.25
C ALA A 182 -5.62 -5.97 17.62
N ASP A 183 -5.98 -6.28 16.38
CA ASP A 183 -5.47 -7.40 15.59
C ASP A 183 -4.47 -6.96 14.54
N VAL A 184 -4.57 -5.69 14.12
CA VAL A 184 -3.64 -5.04 13.18
C VAL A 184 -3.19 -3.74 13.81
N ILE A 185 -1.88 -3.51 13.82
CA ILE A 185 -1.26 -2.26 14.22
C ILE A 185 -0.63 -1.60 13.00
N ALA A 186 -1.00 -0.35 12.77
CA ALA A 186 -0.40 0.47 11.74
C ALA A 186 0.41 1.60 12.35
N VAL A 187 1.64 1.78 11.88
CA VAL A 187 2.45 2.93 12.27
C VAL A 187 2.29 4.01 11.22
N ILE A 188 1.72 5.16 11.56
CA ILE A 188 1.65 6.31 10.63
C ILE A 188 3.05 6.73 10.30
N ARG A 189 3.34 6.79 8.99
CA ARG A 189 4.59 7.36 8.52
C ARG A 189 4.63 8.86 8.75
N SER A 190 5.82 9.40 9.02
CA SER A 190 6.04 10.86 9.10
C SER A 190 5.43 11.60 7.91
N THR A 191 4.78 12.73 8.20
CA THR A 191 4.05 13.51 7.19
C THR A 191 4.96 13.91 6.04
N GLY A 192 4.48 13.71 4.80
CA GLY A 192 5.23 14.07 3.60
C GLY A 192 6.34 13.09 3.21
N GLN A 193 6.58 12.00 3.97
CA GLN A 193 7.62 11.03 3.62
C GLN A 193 7.44 10.41 2.22
N SER A 194 6.21 10.33 1.69
CA SER A 194 5.97 9.89 0.31
C SER A 194 6.66 10.75 -0.76
N LEU A 195 7.03 11.99 -0.41
CA LEU A 195 7.69 12.94 -1.29
C LEU A 195 9.23 12.90 -1.17
N LEU A 196 9.77 12.11 -0.23
CA LEU A 196 11.21 11.86 -0.17
C LEU A 196 11.58 10.82 -1.23
N ASP A 197 12.56 11.15 -2.07
CA ASP A 197 13.14 10.21 -3.05
C ASP A 197 14.29 9.39 -2.46
N TYR A 198 14.23 9.14 -1.16
CA TYR A 198 15.09 8.20 -0.44
C TYR A 198 14.35 7.65 0.78
N VAL A 199 14.77 6.48 1.26
CA VAL A 199 14.29 5.91 2.53
C VAL A 199 15.33 6.18 3.62
N PRO A 200 15.00 6.88 4.73
CA PRO A 200 15.92 7.07 5.84
C PRO A 200 16.39 5.73 6.43
N GLU A 201 17.62 5.71 6.94
CA GLU A 201 18.24 4.53 7.55
C GLU A 201 18.24 4.65 9.08
N GLY A 202 18.22 3.52 9.78
CA GLY A 202 18.25 3.49 11.25
C GLY A 202 16.91 3.75 11.95
N ALA A 203 16.95 3.69 13.28
CA ALA A 203 15.80 3.96 14.13
C ALA A 203 15.51 5.46 14.19
N THR A 204 14.23 5.85 14.31
CA THR A 204 13.86 7.27 14.40
C THR A 204 13.14 7.58 15.69
N HIS A 205 13.62 8.60 16.39
CA HIS A 205 13.08 9.11 17.64
C HIS A 205 12.39 10.47 17.49
N HIS A 206 12.37 11.00 16.27
CA HIS A 206 11.71 12.26 15.93
C HIS A 206 11.05 12.13 14.55
N GLY A 207 9.77 12.48 14.49
CA GLY A 207 8.97 12.48 13.27
C GLY A 207 7.79 13.42 13.43
N PHE A 208 7.32 14.03 12.33
CA PHE A 208 6.24 14.99 12.40
C PHE A 208 4.89 14.30 12.13
N ALA A 209 4.06 14.25 13.17
CA ALA A 209 2.75 13.59 13.17
C ALA A 209 2.78 12.08 12.82
N GLY A 210 3.96 11.45 12.91
CA GLY A 210 4.16 10.04 12.58
C GLY A 210 5.64 9.67 12.55
N THR A 211 5.92 8.39 12.73
CA THR A 211 7.28 7.83 12.81
C THR A 211 7.76 7.47 11.41
N TYR A 212 9.03 7.71 11.06
CA TYR A 212 9.48 7.42 9.71
C TYR A 212 9.38 5.92 9.37
N ALA A 213 8.97 5.61 8.14
CA ALA A 213 9.11 4.27 7.59
C ALA A 213 10.58 4.02 7.25
N THR A 214 11.26 3.20 8.07
CA THR A 214 12.64 2.75 7.86
C THR A 214 12.72 1.25 8.06
N GLN A 215 13.74 0.60 7.49
CA GLN A 215 13.95 -0.83 7.69
C GLN A 215 14.12 -1.18 9.17
N GLU A 216 14.82 -0.34 9.93
CA GLU A 216 15.08 -0.60 11.35
C GLU A 216 13.83 -0.42 12.21
N ASN A 217 13.02 0.61 11.94
CA ASN A 217 11.73 0.78 12.63
C ASN A 217 10.79 -0.40 12.36
N PHE A 218 10.79 -0.94 11.13
CA PHE A 218 10.05 -2.16 10.81
C PHE A 218 10.52 -3.35 11.65
N ARG A 219 11.84 -3.54 11.78
CA ARG A 219 12.44 -4.61 12.58
C ARG A 219 12.07 -4.49 14.06
N ILE A 220 12.18 -3.29 14.63
CA ILE A 220 11.86 -2.98 16.03
C ILE A 220 10.39 -3.27 16.32
N MET A 221 9.48 -2.71 15.51
CA MET A 221 8.04 -2.89 15.70
C MET A 221 7.62 -4.35 15.51
N ARG A 222 8.13 -5.03 14.47
CA ARG A 222 7.82 -6.45 14.24
C ARG A 222 8.23 -7.34 15.41
N ALA A 223 9.42 -7.10 15.98
CA ALA A 223 9.89 -7.84 17.15
C ALA A 223 8.99 -7.61 18.37
N ALA A 224 8.61 -6.35 18.63
CA ALA A 224 7.69 -6.01 19.72
C ALA A 224 6.32 -6.66 19.55
N LEU A 225 5.78 -6.69 18.33
CA LEU A 225 4.51 -7.32 18.02
C LEU A 225 4.58 -8.85 18.09
N ASP A 226 5.70 -9.47 17.74
CA ASP A 226 5.89 -10.92 17.89
C ASP A 226 5.91 -11.35 19.37
N GLU A 227 6.47 -10.53 20.25
CA GLU A 227 6.45 -10.77 21.70
C GLU A 227 5.04 -10.67 22.26
N VAL A 228 4.34 -9.56 22.00
CA VAL A 228 2.97 -9.39 22.51
C VAL A 228 2.01 -10.40 21.88
N SER A 229 2.21 -10.81 20.62
CA SER A 229 1.41 -11.86 19.98
C SER A 229 1.46 -13.19 20.75
N LYS A 230 2.62 -13.54 21.33
CA LYS A 230 2.76 -14.73 22.19
C LYS A 230 2.03 -14.54 23.53
N GLU A 231 2.11 -13.33 24.10
CA GLU A 231 1.42 -12.98 25.34
C GLU A 231 -0.10 -13.08 25.20
N VAL A 232 -0.65 -12.52 24.12
CA VAL A 232 -2.11 -12.43 23.91
C VAL A 232 -2.71 -13.64 23.17
N GLY A 233 -1.87 -14.60 22.78
CA GLY A 233 -2.32 -15.85 22.15
C GLY A 233 -3.00 -15.67 20.80
N ARG A 234 -2.58 -14.69 19.98
CA ARG A 234 -2.97 -14.54 18.57
C ARG A 234 -1.93 -13.73 17.81
N TYR A 235 -1.84 -13.92 16.49
CA TYR A 235 -0.89 -13.18 15.67
C TYR A 235 -1.35 -11.74 15.38
N VAL A 236 -0.62 -10.74 15.89
CA VAL A 236 -0.87 -9.32 15.62
C VAL A 236 -0.12 -8.88 14.37
N ARG A 237 -0.86 -8.31 13.42
CA ARG A 237 -0.35 -7.90 12.11
C ARG A 237 0.25 -6.49 12.15
N LEU A 238 1.34 -6.28 11.43
CA LEU A 238 1.99 -4.99 11.26
C LEU A 238 1.67 -4.39 9.90
N THR A 239 1.27 -3.12 9.91
CA THR A 239 0.98 -2.33 8.72
C THR A 239 1.86 -1.09 8.63
N ASN A 240 2.27 -0.74 7.40
CA ASN A 240 2.87 0.56 7.09
C ASN A 240 2.48 1.03 5.67
N TYR A 241 3.14 2.05 5.15
CA TYR A 241 2.76 2.77 3.93
C TYR A 241 3.84 2.65 2.86
N ALA A 242 3.51 2.08 1.69
CA ALA A 242 4.44 2.01 0.57
C ALA A 242 4.31 3.22 -0.36
N SER A 243 3.10 3.72 -0.63
CA SER A 243 2.85 4.67 -1.71
C SER A 243 3.70 5.95 -1.62
N GLY A 244 4.41 6.33 -2.70
CA GLY A 244 5.30 7.50 -2.75
C GLY A 244 6.45 7.27 -3.74
N LEU A 245 7.43 8.17 -3.78
CA LEU A 245 8.58 8.06 -4.68
C LEU A 245 9.45 6.81 -4.39
N CYS A 246 9.45 6.30 -3.17
CA CYS A 246 10.22 5.11 -2.79
C CYS A 246 9.37 3.84 -2.63
N MET A 247 8.22 3.75 -3.33
CA MET A 247 7.28 2.64 -3.18
C MET A 247 7.93 1.24 -3.41
N PRO A 248 8.78 1.04 -4.45
CA PRO A 248 9.53 -0.21 -4.63
C PRO A 248 10.47 -0.54 -3.47
N GLU A 249 11.22 0.45 -2.98
CA GLU A 249 12.19 0.26 -1.89
C GLU A 249 11.49 -0.14 -0.60
N ILE A 250 10.45 0.61 -0.22
CA ILE A 250 9.69 0.34 1.00
C ILE A 250 9.03 -1.06 0.92
N ALA A 251 8.54 -1.47 -0.25
CA ALA A 251 7.97 -2.81 -0.42
C ALA A 251 9.00 -3.92 -0.23
N VAL A 252 10.22 -3.74 -0.76
CA VAL A 252 11.36 -4.65 -0.52
C VAL A 252 11.69 -4.72 0.96
N LEU A 253 11.84 -3.57 1.62
CA LEU A 253 12.15 -3.50 3.05
C LEU A 253 11.05 -4.16 3.89
N ALA A 254 9.78 -3.96 3.54
CA ALA A 254 8.64 -4.59 4.18
C ALA A 254 8.67 -6.12 4.06
N GLY A 255 8.99 -6.66 2.88
CA GLY A 255 9.16 -8.10 2.67
C GLY A 255 10.36 -8.67 3.46
N LEU A 256 11.47 -7.94 3.51
CA LEU A 256 12.67 -8.33 4.27
C LEU A 256 12.47 -8.28 5.79
N GLN A 257 11.55 -7.43 6.29
CA GLN A 257 11.23 -7.29 7.72
C GLN A 257 9.90 -7.94 8.13
N ARG A 258 9.25 -8.66 7.21
CA ARG A 258 7.99 -9.39 7.47
C ARG A 258 6.88 -8.49 8.03
N LEU A 259 6.55 -7.45 7.28
CA LEU A 259 5.26 -6.78 7.47
C LEU A 259 4.14 -7.66 6.92
N ASP A 260 2.91 -7.38 7.34
CA ASP A 260 1.73 -8.18 7.01
C ASP A 260 0.78 -7.45 6.09
N MET A 261 0.69 -6.13 6.23
CA MET A 261 -0.08 -5.27 5.33
C MET A 261 0.68 -4.02 4.95
N MET A 262 0.38 -3.47 3.77
CA MET A 262 0.99 -2.24 3.29
C MET A 262 -0.01 -1.39 2.53
N LEU A 263 -0.09 -0.08 2.82
CA LEU A 263 -0.84 0.83 1.94
C LEU A 263 -0.12 0.94 0.60
N ASN A 264 -0.74 0.43 -0.46
CA ASN A 264 -0.20 0.34 -1.80
C ASN A 264 -1.34 0.54 -2.82
N ASP A 265 -1.56 1.80 -3.16
CA ASP A 265 -2.59 2.25 -4.09
C ASP A 265 -1.94 2.75 -5.39
N SER A 266 -2.49 2.38 -6.55
CA SER A 266 -1.89 2.70 -7.85
C SER A 266 -1.98 4.18 -8.22
N MET A 267 -2.87 4.94 -7.57
CA MET A 267 -3.23 6.29 -8.01
C MET A 267 -3.08 7.33 -6.88
N TYR A 268 -2.93 6.92 -5.62
CA TYR A 268 -2.71 7.84 -4.50
C TYR A 268 -1.57 8.84 -4.74
N GLY A 269 -0.42 8.35 -5.23
CA GLY A 269 0.74 9.20 -5.49
C GLY A 269 0.46 10.27 -6.54
N ILE A 270 -0.32 9.91 -7.55
CA ILE A 270 -0.70 10.77 -8.66
C ILE A 270 -1.66 11.85 -8.17
N LEU A 271 -2.80 11.44 -7.62
CA LEU A 271 -3.91 12.34 -7.32
C LEU A 271 -3.57 13.24 -6.13
N PHE A 272 -3.11 12.66 -5.02
CA PHE A 272 -3.01 13.37 -3.73
C PHE A 272 -1.60 13.85 -3.39
N ARG A 273 -0.57 13.45 -4.16
CA ARG A 273 0.83 13.86 -3.92
C ARG A 273 1.51 14.49 -5.12
N ASP A 274 0.82 14.62 -6.25
CA ASP A 274 1.38 15.21 -7.47
C ASP A 274 2.70 14.53 -7.90
N ILE A 275 2.79 13.21 -7.70
CA ILE A 275 3.87 12.39 -8.25
C ILE A 275 3.51 12.06 -9.69
N ASN A 276 4.52 12.04 -10.56
CA ASN A 276 4.33 11.76 -11.97
C ASN A 276 3.53 10.44 -12.21
N PRO A 277 2.52 10.45 -13.11
CA PRO A 277 1.73 9.25 -13.40
C PRO A 277 2.54 8.04 -13.85
N VAL A 278 3.44 8.22 -14.81
CA VAL A 278 4.27 7.13 -15.35
C VAL A 278 5.17 6.55 -14.27
N ARG A 279 5.85 7.41 -13.50
CA ARG A 279 6.64 7.03 -12.33
C ARG A 279 5.83 6.17 -11.37
N THR A 280 4.63 6.62 -11.00
CA THR A 280 3.78 5.92 -10.04
C THR A 280 3.35 4.55 -10.56
N PHE A 281 2.96 4.44 -11.83
CA PHE A 281 2.51 3.17 -12.41
C PHE A 281 3.63 2.13 -12.57
N VAL A 282 4.87 2.56 -12.87
CA VAL A 282 6.04 1.66 -12.87
C VAL A 282 6.36 1.20 -11.44
N ASP A 283 6.38 2.13 -10.48
CA ASP A 283 6.71 1.87 -9.08
C ASP A 283 5.70 0.94 -8.38
N GLN A 284 4.40 1.17 -8.61
CA GLN A 284 3.35 0.33 -8.03
C GLN A 284 3.40 -1.10 -8.56
N ARG A 285 3.71 -1.29 -9.85
CA ARG A 285 3.76 -2.63 -10.45
C ARG A 285 4.81 -3.49 -9.77
N PHE A 286 6.05 -2.98 -9.68
CA PHE A 286 7.14 -3.70 -9.03
C PHE A 286 6.88 -3.93 -7.54
N SER A 287 6.39 -2.90 -6.83
CA SER A 287 6.10 -3.04 -5.40
C SER A 287 5.01 -4.07 -5.10
N ARG A 288 3.99 -4.17 -5.96
CA ARG A 288 2.93 -5.19 -5.85
C ARG A 288 3.42 -6.60 -6.13
N GLN A 289 4.32 -6.79 -7.10
CA GLN A 289 4.98 -8.08 -7.32
C GLN A 289 5.77 -8.53 -6.08
N VAL A 290 6.48 -7.60 -5.43
CA VAL A 290 7.17 -7.88 -4.16
C VAL A 290 6.17 -8.26 -3.06
N HIS A 291 5.05 -7.53 -2.93
CA HIS A 291 4.01 -7.84 -1.95
C HIS A 291 3.35 -9.21 -2.20
N ALA A 292 3.07 -9.56 -3.46
CA ALA A 292 2.54 -10.87 -3.84
C ALA A 292 3.45 -12.01 -3.37
N ARG A 293 4.74 -11.91 -3.67
CA ARG A 293 5.72 -12.90 -3.23
C ARG A 293 5.81 -12.98 -1.70
N ALA A 294 5.85 -11.83 -1.03
CA ALA A 294 5.90 -11.73 0.43
C ALA A 294 4.60 -12.17 1.13
N GLY A 295 3.50 -12.33 0.40
CA GLY A 295 2.17 -12.60 0.96
C GLY A 295 1.67 -11.45 1.85
N ILE A 296 1.94 -10.21 1.44
CA ILE A 296 1.50 -8.99 2.14
C ILE A 296 0.14 -8.59 1.59
N VAL A 297 -0.83 -8.34 2.49
CA VAL A 297 -2.13 -7.78 2.11
C VAL A 297 -1.95 -6.30 1.78
N ILE A 298 -2.27 -5.88 0.56
CA ILE A 298 -2.24 -4.45 0.24
C ILE A 298 -3.48 -3.76 0.80
N ASN A 299 -3.37 -2.47 1.10
CA ASN A 299 -4.51 -1.61 1.39
C ASN A 299 -4.54 -0.46 0.38
N THR A 300 -5.66 -0.27 -0.30
CA THR A 300 -5.84 0.85 -1.23
C THR A 300 -6.46 2.06 -0.51
N GLY A 301 -6.45 3.22 -1.17
CA GLY A 301 -6.63 4.53 -0.55
C GLY A 301 -7.92 5.24 -0.95
N GLU A 302 -9.01 4.51 -1.17
CA GLU A 302 -10.25 5.09 -1.70
C GLU A 302 -10.93 6.12 -0.78
N ASP A 303 -10.59 6.14 0.51
CA ASP A 303 -10.99 7.20 1.46
C ASP A 303 -10.59 8.61 0.98
N ASN A 304 -9.48 8.73 0.26
CA ASN A 304 -8.97 10.02 -0.20
C ASN A 304 -9.92 10.67 -1.24
N TYR A 305 -10.68 9.88 -2.01
CA TYR A 305 -11.69 10.42 -2.93
C TYR A 305 -12.91 10.98 -2.17
N LEU A 306 -13.27 10.36 -1.04
CA LEU A 306 -14.47 10.70 -0.27
C LEU A 306 -14.24 11.86 0.70
N THR A 307 -13.01 12.04 1.17
CA THR A 307 -12.62 13.19 2.01
C THR A 307 -12.47 14.49 1.20
N THR A 308 -12.26 14.40 -0.11
CA THR A 308 -12.06 15.55 -1.00
C THR A 308 -13.28 15.92 -1.85
N ALA A 309 -14.20 14.99 -2.07
CA ALA A 309 -15.46 15.21 -2.81
C ALA A 309 -16.69 14.98 -1.92
N ASP A 310 -17.90 15.18 -2.46
CA ASP A 310 -19.12 14.68 -1.83
C ASP A 310 -19.16 13.14 -1.94
N ALA A 311 -19.37 12.44 -0.83
CA ALA A 311 -19.28 10.99 -0.79
C ALA A 311 -20.44 10.29 -1.52
N VAL A 312 -21.60 10.94 -1.63
CA VAL A 312 -22.72 10.41 -2.42
C VAL A 312 -22.37 10.51 -3.90
N ASP A 313 -21.93 11.68 -4.37
CA ASP A 313 -21.62 11.89 -5.78
C ASP A 313 -20.39 11.09 -6.24
N ALA A 314 -19.38 10.94 -5.39
CA ALA A 314 -18.12 10.28 -5.73
C ALA A 314 -18.14 8.74 -5.63
N ALA A 315 -19.26 8.13 -5.22
CA ALA A 315 -19.35 6.69 -4.96
C ALA A 315 -18.96 5.82 -6.17
N HIS A 316 -19.32 6.23 -7.39
CA HIS A 316 -18.95 5.51 -8.60
C HIS A 316 -17.45 5.64 -8.91
N THR A 317 -16.82 6.78 -8.57
CA THR A 317 -15.36 6.96 -8.71
C THR A 317 -14.60 6.01 -7.77
N VAL A 318 -15.08 5.82 -6.55
CA VAL A 318 -14.54 4.80 -5.62
C VAL A 318 -14.65 3.40 -6.22
N THR A 319 -15.82 3.05 -6.77
CA THR A 319 -16.03 1.73 -7.41
C THR A 319 -15.07 1.52 -8.60
N VAL A 320 -14.88 2.54 -9.44
CA VAL A 320 -13.89 2.49 -10.55
C VAL A 320 -12.46 2.36 -10.02
N SER A 321 -12.09 3.10 -8.97
CA SER A 321 -10.77 2.97 -8.32
C SER A 321 -10.53 1.54 -7.83
N GLN A 322 -11.51 0.92 -7.18
CA GLN A 322 -11.41 -0.46 -6.68
C GLN A 322 -11.23 -1.46 -7.83
N LEU A 323 -11.99 -1.33 -8.92
CA LEU A 323 -11.88 -2.21 -10.10
C LEU A 323 -10.52 -2.06 -10.81
N LEU A 324 -10.01 -0.83 -10.95
CA LEU A 324 -8.67 -0.60 -11.50
C LEU A 324 -7.58 -1.17 -10.59
N ASN A 325 -7.68 -0.96 -9.28
CA ASN A 325 -6.76 -1.53 -8.30
C ASN A 325 -6.80 -3.07 -8.31
N GLU A 326 -7.98 -3.70 -8.42
CA GLU A 326 -8.14 -5.16 -8.58
C GLU A 326 -7.34 -5.64 -9.80
N HIS A 327 -7.57 -5.02 -10.97
CA HIS A 327 -6.90 -5.41 -12.20
C HIS A 327 -5.37 -5.24 -12.15
N PHE A 328 -4.88 -4.07 -11.71
CA PHE A 328 -3.43 -3.83 -11.60
C PHE A 328 -2.78 -4.78 -10.59
N ALA A 329 -3.48 -5.16 -9.52
CA ALA A 329 -2.96 -6.08 -8.53
C ALA A 329 -2.90 -7.51 -9.07
N HIS A 330 -3.93 -7.97 -9.78
CA HIS A 330 -3.92 -9.26 -10.48
C HIS A 330 -2.79 -9.35 -11.50
N GLU A 331 -2.56 -8.30 -12.29
CA GLU A 331 -1.45 -8.23 -13.24
C GLU A 331 -0.09 -8.39 -12.56
N ALA A 332 0.07 -7.80 -11.38
CA ALA A 332 1.28 -7.92 -10.56
C ALA A 332 1.35 -9.25 -9.75
N GLY A 333 0.37 -10.15 -9.90
CA GLY A 333 0.34 -11.47 -9.26
C GLY A 333 -0.23 -11.50 -7.84
N LEU A 334 -0.90 -10.44 -7.37
CA LEU A 334 -1.62 -10.44 -6.10
C LEU A 334 -2.96 -11.16 -6.26
N PRO A 335 -3.22 -12.26 -5.54
CA PRO A 335 -4.55 -12.89 -5.49
C PRO A 335 -5.52 -12.12 -4.59
N ASP A 336 -6.82 -12.37 -4.75
CA ASP A 336 -7.90 -11.64 -4.04
C ASP A 336 -7.73 -11.57 -2.53
N HIS A 337 -7.28 -12.66 -1.89
CA HIS A 337 -7.08 -12.69 -0.43
C HIS A 337 -5.96 -11.76 0.07
N LEU A 338 -5.18 -11.15 -0.83
CA LEU A 338 -4.19 -10.09 -0.53
C LEU A 338 -4.67 -8.69 -0.96
N LEU A 339 -5.88 -8.54 -1.49
CA LEU A 339 -6.45 -7.26 -1.94
C LEU A 339 -7.32 -6.63 -0.86
N GLY A 340 -6.73 -5.92 0.09
CA GLY A 340 -7.49 -5.12 1.05
C GLY A 340 -8.02 -3.83 0.43
N LEU A 341 -8.95 -3.95 -0.53
CA LEU A 341 -9.56 -2.81 -1.21
C LEU A 341 -10.30 -1.92 -0.21
N GLY A 342 -10.04 -0.61 -0.30
CA GLY A 342 -10.53 0.40 0.63
C GLY A 342 -11.89 0.98 0.25
N HIS A 343 -12.63 1.43 1.25
CA HIS A 343 -13.80 2.31 1.18
C HIS A 343 -14.10 2.87 2.58
N ALA A 344 -14.93 3.91 2.69
CA ALA A 344 -15.10 4.65 3.93
C ALA A 344 -16.54 5.07 4.20
N PHE A 345 -16.84 5.29 5.48
CA PHE A 345 -18.10 5.84 5.98
C PHE A 345 -18.01 7.36 6.04
N GLU A 346 -18.27 8.04 4.93
CA GLU A 346 -18.00 9.49 4.76
C GLU A 346 -19.19 10.28 4.19
N ILE A 347 -20.38 9.69 4.11
CA ILE A 347 -21.61 10.40 3.78
C ILE A 347 -21.97 11.34 4.94
N ASN A 348 -22.31 12.58 4.60
CA ASN A 348 -22.73 13.58 5.58
C ASN A 348 -23.83 13.01 6.51
N PRO A 349 -23.59 12.91 7.83
CA PRO A 349 -24.56 12.32 8.76
C PRO A 349 -25.87 13.10 8.84
N ASP A 350 -25.87 14.39 8.51
CA ASP A 350 -27.08 15.23 8.51
C ASP A 350 -28.02 14.96 7.32
N LEU A 351 -27.55 14.21 6.30
CA LEU A 351 -28.38 13.83 5.17
C LEU A 351 -29.44 12.80 5.63
N PRO A 352 -30.73 13.00 5.31
CA PRO A 352 -31.75 12.00 5.58
C PRO A 352 -31.39 10.65 4.95
N GLU A 353 -31.61 9.57 5.70
CA GLU A 353 -31.30 8.20 5.27
C GLU A 353 -29.81 7.93 4.96
N SER A 354 -28.88 8.80 5.39
CA SER A 354 -27.42 8.66 5.19
C SER A 354 -26.90 7.26 5.51
N PHE A 355 -27.30 6.69 6.65
CA PHE A 355 -26.89 5.34 7.04
C PHE A 355 -27.31 4.24 6.04
N ARG A 356 -28.46 4.37 5.37
CA ARG A 356 -28.87 3.40 4.34
C ARG A 356 -28.04 3.53 3.07
N LEU A 357 -27.62 4.76 2.73
CA LEU A 357 -26.70 4.98 1.61
C LEU A 357 -25.33 4.36 1.89
N GLU A 358 -24.84 4.50 3.12
CA GLU A 358 -23.61 3.85 3.59
C GLU A 358 -23.67 2.34 3.46
N LEU A 359 -24.78 1.73 3.91
CA LEU A 359 -25.01 0.29 3.74
C LEU A 359 -25.06 -0.13 2.27
N ALA A 360 -25.65 0.70 1.39
CA ALA A 360 -25.72 0.42 -0.04
C ALA A 360 -24.31 0.36 -0.68
N HIS A 361 -23.48 1.36 -0.39
CA HIS A 361 -22.12 1.44 -0.91
C HIS A 361 -21.23 0.33 -0.34
N ALA A 362 -21.33 0.06 0.97
CA ALA A 362 -20.52 -0.96 1.60
C ALA A 362 -20.91 -2.40 1.17
N LEU A 363 -22.21 -2.66 0.92
CA LEU A 363 -22.67 -3.92 0.34
C LEU A 363 -22.24 -4.06 -1.13
N LEU A 364 -22.27 -2.98 -1.90
CA LEU A 364 -21.82 -3.00 -3.31
C LEU A 364 -20.37 -3.46 -3.38
N ALA A 365 -19.48 -2.86 -2.59
CA ALA A 365 -18.08 -3.29 -2.52
C ALA A 365 -17.96 -4.76 -2.10
N ARG A 366 -18.72 -5.20 -1.07
CA ARG A 366 -18.68 -6.59 -0.59
C ARG A 366 -19.07 -7.60 -1.67
N GLU A 367 -20.10 -7.33 -2.44
CA GLU A 367 -20.61 -8.23 -3.48
C GLU A 367 -19.79 -8.18 -4.76
N LEU A 368 -19.21 -7.02 -5.11
CA LEU A 368 -18.28 -6.93 -6.24
C LEU A 368 -17.02 -7.75 -5.98
N PHE A 369 -16.46 -7.68 -4.77
CA PHE A 369 -15.17 -8.30 -4.45
C PHE A 369 -15.30 -9.35 -3.34
N PRO A 370 -16.00 -10.49 -3.55
CA PRO A 370 -16.41 -11.41 -2.48
C PRO A 370 -15.25 -12.10 -1.73
N ASP A 371 -14.08 -12.24 -2.35
CA ASP A 371 -12.92 -12.93 -1.79
C ASP A 371 -11.84 -11.97 -1.25
N ALA A 372 -12.02 -10.66 -1.48
CA ALA A 372 -11.13 -9.61 -1.01
C ALA A 372 -11.31 -9.33 0.51
N PRO A 373 -10.23 -9.17 1.29
CA PRO A 373 -10.31 -8.74 2.69
C PRO A 373 -10.53 -7.22 2.78
N LEU A 374 -11.71 -6.75 2.38
CA LEU A 374 -12.06 -5.31 2.29
C LEU A 374 -11.72 -4.53 3.56
N LYS A 375 -11.14 -3.35 3.36
CA LYS A 375 -10.75 -2.39 4.39
C LYS A 375 -11.79 -1.28 4.50
N TRP A 376 -12.44 -1.24 5.66
CA TRP A 376 -13.48 -0.29 6.01
C TRP A 376 -12.93 0.81 6.92
N MET A 377 -13.08 2.06 6.48
CA MET A 377 -12.47 3.23 7.12
C MET A 377 -13.52 4.15 7.75
N PRO A 378 -13.22 4.74 8.91
CA PRO A 378 -14.16 5.52 9.70
C PRO A 378 -14.43 6.89 9.07
N PRO A 379 -15.48 7.60 9.53
CA PRO A 379 -15.70 8.99 9.18
C PRO A 379 -14.56 9.87 9.68
N THR A 380 -14.14 10.82 8.86
CA THR A 380 -13.15 11.83 9.22
C THR A 380 -13.61 13.23 8.82
N LYS A 381 -14.19 13.40 7.63
CA LYS A 381 -14.59 14.71 7.08
C LYS A 381 -15.68 15.38 7.92
N HIS A 382 -16.60 14.57 8.45
CA HIS A 382 -17.75 15.02 9.22
C HIS A 382 -17.56 14.91 10.74
N MET A 383 -16.38 14.47 11.19
CA MET A 383 -16.02 14.49 12.60
C MET A 383 -15.76 15.94 13.04
N THR A 384 -16.17 16.28 14.27
CA THR A 384 -16.04 17.63 14.82
C THR A 384 -15.49 17.59 16.25
N GLY A 385 -15.43 18.74 16.92
CA GLY A 385 -15.10 18.79 18.35
C GLY A 385 -16.17 18.21 19.28
N ASP A 386 -17.36 17.87 18.76
CA ASP A 386 -18.36 17.12 19.54
C ASP A 386 -18.01 15.63 19.58
N VAL A 387 -17.17 15.29 20.56
CA VAL A 387 -16.71 13.91 20.79
C VAL A 387 -17.86 12.95 21.16
N PHE A 388 -18.99 13.45 21.65
CA PHE A 388 -20.14 12.58 21.98
C PHE A 388 -20.87 12.17 20.71
N HIS A 389 -21.08 13.12 19.80
CA HIS A 389 -21.61 12.82 18.47
C HIS A 389 -20.67 11.90 17.69
N GLY A 390 -19.36 12.21 17.67
CA GLY A 390 -18.35 11.38 17.00
C GLY A 390 -18.34 9.94 17.52
N TYR A 391 -18.40 9.75 18.84
CA TYR A 391 -18.46 8.41 19.44
C TYR A 391 -19.72 7.62 19.04
N LEU A 392 -20.87 8.28 18.91
CA LEU A 392 -22.10 7.66 18.40
C LEU A 392 -21.94 7.29 16.92
N LEU A 393 -21.39 8.18 16.11
CA LEU A 393 -21.16 7.98 14.68
C LEU A 393 -20.22 6.78 14.43
N ASP A 394 -19.14 6.66 15.21
CA ASP A 394 -18.23 5.50 15.19
C ASP A 394 -18.94 4.18 15.52
N GLY A 395 -19.97 4.22 16.36
CA GLY A 395 -20.82 3.07 16.64
C GLY A 395 -21.62 2.61 15.41
N PHE A 396 -22.20 3.55 14.67
CA PHE A 396 -22.90 3.27 13.41
C PHE A 396 -21.94 2.82 12.30
N PHE A 397 -20.77 3.46 12.18
CA PHE A 397 -19.69 3.00 11.32
C PHE A 397 -19.33 1.53 11.57
N THR A 398 -19.17 1.15 12.85
CA THR A 398 -18.87 -0.23 13.23
C THR A 398 -20.02 -1.17 12.87
N LEU A 399 -21.26 -0.74 13.10
CA LEU A 399 -22.45 -1.50 12.75
C LEU A 399 -22.56 -1.74 11.24
N ALA A 400 -22.32 -0.72 10.41
CA ALA A 400 -22.30 -0.86 8.95
C ALA A 400 -21.22 -1.85 8.49
N GLY A 401 -20.01 -1.75 9.06
CA GLY A 401 -18.91 -2.67 8.75
C GLY A 401 -19.27 -4.13 9.07
N LEU A 402 -19.89 -4.35 10.24
CA LEU A 402 -20.36 -5.66 10.67
C LEU A 402 -21.50 -6.21 9.77
N LEU A 403 -22.56 -5.42 9.57
CA LEU A 403 -23.75 -5.80 8.80
C LEU A 403 -23.40 -6.17 7.35
N THR A 404 -22.47 -5.42 6.75
CA THR A 404 -22.06 -5.62 5.35
C THR A 404 -20.93 -6.63 5.19
N GLY A 405 -20.32 -7.11 6.27
CA GLY A 405 -19.31 -8.17 6.21
C GLY A 405 -17.92 -7.72 5.78
N GLN A 406 -17.51 -6.55 6.26
CA GLN A 406 -16.17 -6.03 6.05
C GLN A 406 -15.13 -6.88 6.80
N SER A 407 -13.89 -6.91 6.31
CA SER A 407 -12.86 -7.86 6.78
C SER A 407 -11.78 -7.22 7.64
N ILE A 408 -11.48 -5.94 7.41
CA ILE A 408 -10.51 -5.12 8.13
C ILE A 408 -11.23 -3.83 8.51
N LEU A 409 -11.37 -3.57 9.82
CA LEU A 409 -12.08 -2.39 10.32
C LEU A 409 -11.07 -1.46 10.98
N LEU A 410 -10.83 -0.30 10.36
CA LEU A 410 -10.01 0.76 10.94
C LEU A 410 -10.82 1.47 12.01
N VAL A 411 -10.36 1.41 13.25
CA VAL A 411 -11.10 1.94 14.39
C VAL A 411 -11.21 3.45 14.29
N GLY A 412 -12.44 3.96 14.21
CA GLY A 412 -12.76 5.39 14.31
C GLY A 412 -12.48 5.93 15.70
N MET A 413 -12.16 7.21 15.75
CA MET A 413 -11.77 7.89 16.98
C MET A 413 -12.69 9.06 17.20
N MET A 414 -13.34 9.13 18.36
CA MET A 414 -14.21 10.27 18.66
C MET A 414 -13.46 11.61 18.74
N THR A 415 -12.13 11.56 18.83
CA THR A 415 -11.20 12.71 18.82
C THR A 415 -10.56 12.98 17.46
N GLU A 416 -11.02 12.33 16.37
CA GLU A 416 -10.43 12.41 15.02
C GLU A 416 -10.15 13.84 14.56
N ALA A 417 -11.11 14.76 14.74
CA ALA A 417 -10.99 16.15 14.32
C ALA A 417 -10.26 17.06 15.33
N VAL A 418 -9.74 16.49 16.43
CA VAL A 418 -9.21 17.25 17.57
C VAL A 418 -7.71 17.00 17.75
N VAL A 419 -7.30 15.74 17.92
CA VAL A 419 -5.92 15.39 18.28
C VAL A 419 -5.62 13.93 17.91
N THR A 420 -4.33 13.60 17.74
CA THR A 420 -3.89 12.20 17.71
C THR A 420 -4.40 11.47 18.96
N PRO A 421 -5.03 10.29 18.83
CA PRO A 421 -5.76 9.65 19.93
C PRO A 421 -4.89 9.36 21.16
N PHE A 422 -5.41 9.72 22.34
CA PHE A 422 -4.81 9.33 23.62
C PHE A 422 -5.08 7.86 23.94
N LEU A 423 -4.45 7.35 25.00
CA LEU A 423 -4.72 6.00 25.51
C LEU A 423 -6.20 5.81 25.88
N SER A 424 -6.84 6.83 26.47
CA SER A 424 -8.26 6.80 26.80
C SER A 424 -9.15 6.66 25.57
N ASP A 425 -8.81 7.37 24.50
CA ASP A 425 -9.62 7.44 23.28
C ASP A 425 -9.61 6.08 22.59
N ARG A 426 -8.42 5.47 22.50
CA ARG A 426 -8.25 4.11 21.99
C ARG A 426 -9.01 3.08 22.80
N ASP A 427 -8.96 3.16 24.13
CA ASP A 427 -9.70 2.23 24.99
C ASP A 427 -11.21 2.38 24.81
N LEU A 428 -11.72 3.62 24.77
CA LEU A 428 -13.13 3.91 24.53
C LEU A 428 -13.58 3.44 23.14
N ALA A 429 -12.80 3.73 22.09
CA ALA A 429 -13.09 3.27 20.73
C ALA A 429 -13.13 1.73 20.64
N LEU A 430 -12.18 1.04 21.28
CA LEU A 430 -12.19 -0.44 21.35
C LEU A 430 -13.37 -0.98 22.17
N ARG A 431 -13.81 -0.28 23.22
CA ARG A 431 -15.04 -0.65 23.96
C ARG A 431 -16.28 -0.50 23.06
N ASN A 432 -16.37 0.56 22.26
CA ASN A 432 -17.45 0.75 21.30
C ASN A 432 -17.49 -0.41 20.29
N VAL A 433 -16.34 -0.71 19.68
CA VAL A 433 -16.23 -1.82 18.73
C VAL A 433 -16.64 -3.15 19.36
N ARG A 434 -16.12 -3.49 20.55
CA ARG A 434 -16.50 -4.72 21.25
C ARG A 434 -17.98 -4.78 21.58
N TYR A 435 -18.57 -3.67 21.99
CA TYR A 435 -20.00 -3.60 22.29
C TYR A 435 -20.84 -3.89 21.04
N VAL A 436 -20.56 -3.22 19.92
CA VAL A 436 -21.31 -3.43 18.67
C VAL A 436 -21.14 -4.85 18.15
N LEU A 437 -19.91 -5.38 18.12
CA LEU A 437 -19.65 -6.76 17.68
C LEU A 437 -20.34 -7.79 18.59
N GLY A 438 -20.32 -7.58 19.91
CA GLY A 438 -20.97 -8.48 20.87
C GLY A 438 -22.49 -8.42 20.84
N ALA A 439 -23.07 -7.22 20.65
CA ALA A 439 -24.51 -7.01 20.68
C ALA A 439 -25.19 -7.31 19.34
N ALA A 440 -24.52 -7.04 18.21
CA ALA A 440 -25.08 -7.15 16.87
C ALA A 440 -24.38 -8.19 15.98
N GLY A 441 -23.47 -9.02 16.52
CA GLY A 441 -22.67 -9.98 15.76
C GLY A 441 -23.46 -10.90 14.82
N GLY A 442 -24.64 -11.35 15.27
CA GLY A 442 -25.56 -12.18 14.47
C GLY A 442 -26.51 -11.40 13.56
N LEU A 443 -26.62 -10.08 13.69
CA LEU A 443 -27.64 -9.27 13.01
C LEU A 443 -27.52 -9.33 11.47
N ARG A 444 -26.32 -9.61 10.95
CA ARG A 444 -26.10 -9.85 9.53
C ARG A 444 -26.94 -11.01 8.98
N GLU A 445 -27.20 -12.04 9.78
CA GLU A 445 -28.01 -13.19 9.37
C GLU A 445 -29.46 -12.78 9.10
N ASP A 446 -29.99 -11.86 9.89
CA ASP A 446 -31.37 -11.35 9.78
C ASP A 446 -31.49 -10.18 8.79
N PHE A 447 -30.38 -9.53 8.47
CA PHE A 447 -30.38 -8.34 7.61
C PHE A 447 -30.65 -8.69 6.14
N ARG A 448 -31.83 -8.32 5.64
CA ARG A 448 -32.25 -8.49 4.23
C ARG A 448 -32.83 -7.18 3.69
N PRO A 449 -32.07 -6.42 2.88
CA PRO A 449 -32.61 -5.27 2.18
C PRO A 449 -33.81 -5.66 1.31
N ALA A 450 -34.82 -4.79 1.23
CA ALA A 450 -35.93 -5.00 0.29
C ALA A 450 -35.41 -4.95 -1.16
N PRO A 451 -35.79 -5.88 -2.06
CA PRO A 451 -35.28 -5.94 -3.43
C PRO A 451 -35.45 -4.65 -4.25
N ASP A 452 -36.51 -3.89 -3.98
CA ASP A 452 -36.85 -2.61 -4.60
C ASP A 452 -36.58 -1.41 -3.67
N GLY A 453 -35.98 -1.66 -2.51
CA GLY A 453 -35.67 -0.64 -1.51
C GLY A 453 -34.43 0.18 -1.86
N LEU A 454 -34.29 1.33 -1.17
CA LEU A 454 -33.20 2.30 -1.37
C LEU A 454 -31.80 1.69 -1.44
N ILE A 455 -31.51 0.69 -0.58
CA ILE A 455 -30.18 0.09 -0.49
C ILE A 455 -29.81 -0.62 -1.80
N VAL A 456 -30.74 -1.43 -2.34
CA VAL A 456 -30.52 -2.19 -3.56
C VAL A 456 -30.49 -1.27 -4.77
N THR A 457 -31.46 -0.36 -4.88
CA THR A 457 -31.56 0.58 -6.01
C THR A 457 -30.36 1.52 -6.06
N ARG A 458 -29.87 2.01 -4.90
CA ARG A 458 -28.65 2.84 -4.84
C ARG A 458 -27.40 2.07 -5.26
N ALA A 459 -27.23 0.83 -4.83
CA ALA A 459 -26.08 0.02 -5.22
C ALA A 459 -26.05 -0.23 -6.74
N HIS A 460 -27.21 -0.54 -7.34
CA HIS A 460 -27.34 -0.72 -8.79
C HIS A 460 -27.02 0.57 -9.55
N GLN A 461 -27.51 1.71 -9.06
CA GLN A 461 -27.22 3.02 -9.63
C GLN A 461 -25.70 3.29 -9.65
N VAL A 462 -25.02 3.14 -8.51
CA VAL A 462 -23.57 3.41 -8.40
C VAL A 462 -22.76 2.49 -9.32
N LEU A 463 -23.16 1.22 -9.44
CA LEU A 463 -22.51 0.29 -10.36
C LEU A 463 -22.71 0.72 -11.83
N GLY A 464 -23.90 1.16 -12.21
CA GLY A 464 -24.18 1.68 -13.55
C GLY A 464 -23.34 2.92 -13.87
N GLU A 465 -23.29 3.88 -12.95
CA GLU A 465 -22.45 5.09 -13.08
C GLU A 465 -20.95 4.75 -13.19
N ALA A 466 -20.49 3.70 -12.49
CA ALA A 466 -19.11 3.23 -12.58
C ALA A 466 -18.80 2.64 -13.97
N VAL A 467 -19.74 1.89 -14.56
CA VAL A 467 -19.63 1.39 -15.94
C VAL A 467 -19.57 2.54 -16.95
N ASP A 468 -20.43 3.55 -16.80
CA ASP A 468 -20.43 4.73 -17.67
C ASP A 468 -19.11 5.52 -17.57
N LEU A 469 -18.57 5.68 -16.36
CA LEU A 469 -17.26 6.31 -16.16
C LEU A 469 -16.14 5.49 -16.80
N LEU A 470 -16.14 4.16 -16.62
CA LEU A 470 -15.15 3.28 -17.25
C LEU A 470 -15.21 3.31 -18.77
N HIS A 471 -16.39 3.42 -19.38
CA HIS A 471 -16.51 3.61 -20.82
C HIS A 471 -15.78 4.87 -21.30
N ARG A 472 -16.00 6.01 -20.62
CA ARG A 472 -15.27 7.25 -20.96
C ARG A 472 -13.76 7.10 -20.80
N ILE A 473 -13.32 6.46 -19.72
CA ILE A 473 -11.89 6.19 -19.49
C ILE A 473 -11.30 5.29 -20.60
N VAL A 474 -12.05 4.31 -21.11
CA VAL A 474 -11.60 3.46 -22.23
C VAL A 474 -11.51 4.26 -23.54
N ASP A 475 -12.47 5.15 -23.80
CA ASP A 475 -12.51 5.95 -25.02
C ASP A 475 -11.39 7.01 -25.04
N ASP A 476 -11.14 7.67 -23.90
CA ASP A 476 -10.15 8.76 -23.79
C ASP A 476 -8.74 8.24 -23.42
N GLY A 477 -8.64 7.13 -22.71
CA GLY A 477 -7.41 6.59 -22.12
C GLY A 477 -7.20 7.02 -20.66
N LEU A 478 -6.73 6.10 -19.81
CA LEU A 478 -6.62 6.34 -18.35
C LEU A 478 -5.71 7.51 -17.98
N LEU A 479 -4.58 7.69 -18.67
CA LEU A 479 -3.69 8.82 -18.39
C LEU A 479 -4.31 10.17 -18.77
N ASP A 480 -5.08 10.21 -19.85
CA ASP A 480 -5.74 11.42 -20.33
C ASP A 480 -6.95 11.77 -19.45
N ALA A 481 -7.72 10.76 -19.02
CA ALA A 481 -8.80 10.93 -18.05
C ALA A 481 -8.31 11.42 -16.67
N ILE A 482 -7.08 11.08 -16.28
CA ILE A 482 -6.42 11.63 -15.08
C ILE A 482 -5.91 13.06 -15.37
N ALA A 483 -5.38 13.31 -16.57
CA ALA A 483 -4.83 14.61 -16.94
C ALA A 483 -5.88 15.71 -17.03
N ASP A 484 -7.08 15.39 -17.52
CA ASP A 484 -8.19 16.33 -17.68
C ASP A 484 -9.13 16.41 -16.46
N GLY A 485 -8.99 15.49 -15.51
CA GLY A 485 -9.75 15.41 -14.26
C GLY A 485 -11.06 14.62 -14.37
N THR A 486 -11.32 13.94 -15.49
CA THR A 486 -12.46 13.02 -15.66
C THR A 486 -12.44 11.92 -14.61
N PHE A 487 -11.26 11.44 -14.21
CA PHE A 487 -11.08 10.52 -13.09
C PHE A 487 -10.34 11.19 -11.93
N GLY A 488 -10.95 11.20 -10.75
CA GLY A 488 -10.34 11.71 -9.50
C GLY A 488 -10.38 13.23 -9.30
N LEU A 489 -11.07 14.00 -10.15
CA LEU A 489 -11.30 15.45 -10.11
C LEU A 489 -10.05 16.35 -10.22
N MET A 490 -8.87 15.85 -9.85
CA MET A 490 -7.60 16.59 -9.91
C MET A 490 -6.90 16.35 -11.25
N LYS A 491 -6.49 17.43 -11.91
CA LYS A 491 -5.78 17.37 -13.19
C LYS A 491 -4.30 17.02 -12.97
N ARG A 492 -3.86 15.87 -13.47
CA ARG A 492 -2.48 15.38 -13.32
C ARG A 492 -1.90 14.93 -14.68
N PRO A 493 -1.23 15.80 -15.44
CA PRO A 493 -0.70 15.44 -16.76
C PRO A 493 0.42 14.40 -16.65
N ALA A 494 0.45 13.45 -17.61
CA ALA A 494 1.45 12.37 -17.65
C ALA A 494 2.91 12.84 -17.77
N THR A 495 3.13 14.06 -18.27
CA THR A 495 4.45 14.69 -18.42
C THR A 495 4.86 15.55 -17.21
N GLY A 496 3.96 15.76 -16.25
CA GLY A 496 4.20 16.60 -15.08
C GLY A 496 4.39 15.81 -13.77
N GLY A 497 4.41 16.53 -12.66
CA GLY A 497 4.54 15.94 -11.32
C GLY A 497 5.97 15.59 -10.91
N ARG A 498 6.14 15.27 -9.63
CA ARG A 498 7.43 14.99 -9.01
C ARG A 498 7.98 13.63 -9.44
N GLY A 499 9.29 13.54 -9.61
CA GLY A 499 9.98 12.28 -9.92
C GLY A 499 9.86 11.81 -11.37
N ALA A 500 9.35 12.65 -12.27
CA ALA A 500 9.29 12.38 -13.71
C ALA A 500 10.67 12.14 -14.33
N ASP A 501 11.68 12.87 -13.85
CA ASP A 501 13.09 12.73 -14.25
C ASP A 501 13.71 11.39 -13.81
N GLY A 502 13.06 10.66 -12.91
CA GLY A 502 13.49 9.34 -12.46
C GLY A 502 12.91 8.19 -13.28
N VAL A 503 12.17 8.45 -14.37
CA VAL A 503 11.57 7.44 -15.27
C VAL A 503 12.45 7.28 -16.49
N VAL A 504 12.73 6.03 -16.87
CA VAL A 504 13.60 5.71 -18.01
C VAL A 504 13.01 4.55 -18.82
N GLU A 505 13.00 4.69 -20.15
CA GLU A 505 12.61 3.61 -21.06
C GLU A 505 13.71 2.54 -21.09
N LYS A 506 13.30 1.27 -21.06
CA LYS A 506 14.24 0.14 -21.06
C LYS A 506 14.83 -0.05 -22.45
N ALA A 507 16.16 -0.20 -22.52
CA ALA A 507 16.83 -0.69 -23.73
C ALA A 507 16.58 -2.19 -23.94
N ASP A 508 16.78 -2.70 -25.16
CA ASP A 508 16.58 -4.11 -25.52
C ASP A 508 17.37 -5.09 -24.65
N ASP A 509 18.51 -4.67 -24.11
CA ASP A 509 19.39 -5.48 -23.26
C ASP A 509 19.30 -5.12 -21.77
N TYR A 510 18.28 -4.34 -21.37
CA TYR A 510 17.92 -4.05 -19.98
C TYR A 510 17.89 -5.33 -19.15
N LEU A 511 18.46 -5.26 -17.95
CA LEU A 511 18.52 -6.40 -17.07
C LEU A 511 18.26 -6.00 -15.61
N ASN A 512 17.18 -6.53 -15.05
CA ASN A 512 16.88 -6.44 -13.64
C ASN A 512 16.52 -7.83 -13.09
N PRO A 513 17.46 -8.49 -12.37
CA PRO A 513 17.21 -9.83 -11.86
C PRO A 513 16.04 -9.90 -10.88
N ALA A 514 15.68 -8.80 -10.20
CA ALA A 514 14.53 -8.80 -9.30
C ALA A 514 13.23 -8.84 -10.10
N ALA A 515 13.08 -7.99 -11.12
CA ALA A 515 11.93 -8.00 -12.01
C ALA A 515 11.78 -9.37 -12.70
N ASP A 516 12.86 -9.90 -13.29
CA ASP A 516 12.84 -11.20 -13.98
C ASP A 516 12.38 -12.34 -13.05
N LEU A 517 12.91 -12.39 -11.82
CA LEU A 517 12.56 -13.44 -10.83
C LEU A 517 11.17 -13.28 -10.22
N LEU A 518 10.59 -12.09 -10.28
CA LEU A 518 9.23 -11.81 -9.83
C LEU A 518 8.21 -12.11 -10.94
N GLU A 519 8.56 -11.83 -12.20
CA GLU A 519 7.74 -12.16 -13.38
C GLU A 519 7.72 -13.64 -13.71
N ALA A 520 8.81 -14.37 -13.44
CA ALA A 520 8.91 -15.79 -13.77
C ALA A 520 7.92 -16.71 -13.02
N HIS A 521 7.04 -16.17 -12.14
CA HIS A 521 6.11 -16.86 -11.25
C HIS A 521 6.72 -18.06 -10.49
N PRO A 522 6.93 -17.99 -9.15
CA PRO A 522 7.23 -19.19 -8.38
C PRO A 522 6.06 -20.18 -8.31
#